data_AF-A0A524FNW6-F1
#
_entry.id   AF-A0A524FNW6-F1
#
_cell.length_a   1.000
_cell.length_b   1.000
_cell.length_c   1.000
_cell.angle_alpha   90.00
_cell.angle_beta   90.00
_cell.angle_gamma   90.00
#
_symmetry.space_group_name_H-M   'P 1'
#
loop_
_entity.id
_entity.type
_entity.pdbx_description
1 polymer ?
#
loop_
_entity_poly.entity_id
_entity_poly.type
_entity_poly.pdbx_seq_one_letter_code
_entity_poly.pdbx_strand_id
1 'polypeptide(L)'
;MQTKYKVAFLLILLLPLVTSPIGMDTPSVELEQGEVFQVSQTPNAVYISDVPYVWQEVNGYCMSASISMVIQTIGLDLDFHDLFVTMGTGFSAMYIGVAETRVLYPGVMITQPAYFDFFGNLYGLEMTSYIDSREPFGSEGAYNFDRHDIDYVDLRNSTVSPFDIIRETISAGVPLAVAVDPYYLPPEDYDGIRQYAGPLEANGIAHAITIVGYNDTSYEIHIQDPGVGLWGDGCGYPEDGRWNYTMSYVDFDRTWQSAGYYALKIMPGTGPSADFEESLGEFLIDRLRGDRSQYFEGLENFFYLSPGKSAFSGLALDLTVDCIADYARHFREVDKDDALLSLGHTSEMFLTMQYHGYLNGLDTIQDILPGVDLTEFIDAAEDALPHYEVLTSNESINRLVGANFRDTLLFSTFEDIAVDFQTSGDLEGSISNHQDGLDEIRSHLFAIADVWDAAADALEEALDLPDDVEPLGNSMTVVIGGSVIIILVVVFCLVRRRK
;
A
#
# COMPACT_ATOMS: atom_id res chain seq x y z
N MET A 1 23.38 -4.44 19.29
CA MET A 1 22.44 -5.14 18.39
C MET A 1 21.33 -4.21 17.92
N GLN A 2 20.71 -3.41 18.79
CA GLN A 2 19.68 -2.41 18.46
C GLN A 2 20.08 -1.23 17.54
N THR A 3 21.38 -1.01 17.28
CA THR A 3 21.87 0.16 16.52
C THR A 3 22.03 -0.08 15.02
N LYS A 4 21.85 -1.33 14.56
CA LYS A 4 22.23 -1.75 13.19
C LYS A 4 21.15 -1.53 12.12
N TYR A 5 19.90 -1.39 12.52
CA TYR A 5 18.77 -1.16 11.60
C TYR A 5 18.47 0.32 11.29
N LYS A 6 19.15 1.25 11.97
CA LYS A 6 18.81 2.70 11.96
C LYS A 6 19.40 3.51 10.80
N VAL A 7 20.23 2.91 9.94
CA VAL A 7 21.05 3.68 8.98
C VAL A 7 20.47 3.69 7.57
N ALA A 8 19.58 2.75 7.22
CA ALA A 8 18.93 2.72 5.91
C ALA A 8 17.87 3.84 5.73
N PHE A 9 17.45 4.48 6.82
CA PHE A 9 16.24 5.32 6.83
C PHE A 9 16.45 6.82 6.52
N LEU A 10 17.68 7.33 6.49
CA LEU A 10 17.92 8.73 6.90
C LEU A 10 18.17 9.77 5.76
N LEU A 11 17.70 9.61 4.52
CA LEU A 11 18.24 10.37 3.37
C LEU A 11 17.28 11.17 2.47
N ILE A 12 16.07 11.53 2.90
CA ILE A 12 15.15 12.33 2.07
C ILE A 12 14.76 13.62 2.82
N LEU A 13 15.49 14.71 2.56
CA LEU A 13 15.22 16.01 3.18
C LEU A 13 15.76 17.15 2.29
N LEU A 14 14.89 18.10 1.91
CA LEU A 14 15.09 19.57 1.73
C LEU A 14 14.71 20.24 0.36
N LEU A 15 13.46 20.78 0.28
CA LEU A 15 12.97 22.18 -0.04
C LEU A 15 13.41 22.99 -1.31
N PRO A 16 12.68 24.08 -1.74
CA PRO A 16 11.29 24.23 -2.28
C PRO A 16 11.19 25.19 -3.52
N LEU A 17 9.99 25.37 -4.15
CA LEU A 17 9.40 26.67 -4.62
C LEU A 17 8.24 26.54 -5.67
N VAL A 18 7.01 26.86 -5.22
CA VAL A 18 5.94 27.74 -5.79
C VAL A 18 5.51 27.61 -7.27
N THR A 19 4.22 27.27 -7.50
CA THR A 19 3.17 28.15 -8.12
C THR A 19 1.78 27.45 -8.16
N SER A 20 0.71 28.18 -7.80
CA SER A 20 -0.71 27.76 -7.92
C SER A 20 -1.32 28.09 -9.29
N PRO A 21 -2.36 27.37 -9.74
CA PRO A 21 -3.60 28.03 -10.21
C PRO A 21 -4.91 27.27 -9.85
N ILE A 22 -5.91 27.94 -9.25
CA ILE A 22 -7.13 28.53 -9.87
C ILE A 22 -8.10 27.48 -10.45
N GLY A 23 -9.23 27.33 -9.75
CA GLY A 23 -10.25 26.32 -10.00
C GLY A 23 -11.29 26.63 -11.08
N MET A 24 -12.08 25.59 -11.37
CA MET A 24 -13.29 25.63 -12.19
C MET A 24 -14.41 24.89 -11.47
N ASP A 25 -15.59 25.53 -11.39
CA ASP A 25 -16.81 24.97 -10.82
C ASP A 25 -17.39 23.89 -11.75
N THR A 26 -17.57 22.67 -11.23
CA THR A 26 -18.33 21.58 -11.86
C THR A 26 -19.72 21.45 -11.21
N PRO A 27 -20.76 21.09 -11.98
CA PRO A 27 -22.13 20.98 -11.48
C PRO A 27 -22.33 19.67 -10.69
N SER A 28 -22.89 19.78 -9.48
CA SER A 28 -23.17 18.64 -8.59
C SER A 28 -24.41 17.85 -9.03
N VAL A 29 -24.31 16.53 -9.06
CA VAL A 29 -25.45 15.61 -9.10
C VAL A 29 -25.69 15.15 -7.66
N GLU A 30 -26.92 15.22 -7.14
CA GLU A 30 -27.19 14.79 -5.76
C GLU A 30 -27.19 13.26 -5.69
N LEU A 31 -26.25 12.67 -4.93
CA LEU A 31 -26.37 11.29 -4.45
C LEU A 31 -27.62 11.19 -3.58
N GLU A 32 -28.45 10.18 -3.83
CA GLU A 32 -29.53 9.83 -2.92
C GLU A 32 -28.91 9.46 -1.57
N GLN A 33 -29.20 10.25 -0.52
CA GLN A 33 -28.78 9.96 0.84
C GLN A 33 -29.26 8.57 1.23
N GLY A 34 -28.33 7.62 1.39
CA GLY A 34 -28.60 6.31 1.98
C GLY A 34 -29.33 6.45 3.32
N GLU A 35 -30.15 5.46 3.65
CA GLU A 35 -30.91 5.43 4.91
C GLU A 35 -29.98 5.70 6.10
N VAL A 36 -30.35 6.67 6.94
CA VAL A 36 -29.58 7.05 8.14
C VAL A 36 -29.42 5.81 9.03
N PHE A 37 -28.19 5.29 9.14
CA PHE A 37 -27.84 4.14 9.96
C PHE A 37 -28.31 4.33 11.41
N GLN A 38 -28.65 3.24 12.10
CA GLN A 38 -29.16 3.34 13.47
C GLN A 38 -28.04 3.76 14.43
N VAL A 39 -28.08 5.03 14.80
CA VAL A 39 -27.19 5.60 15.81
C VAL A 39 -27.84 5.43 17.18
N SER A 40 -27.25 4.61 18.05
CA SER A 40 -27.68 4.58 19.45
C SER A 40 -27.14 5.83 20.15
N GLN A 41 -28.02 6.82 20.36
CA GLN A 41 -27.65 8.05 21.05
C GLN A 41 -28.01 7.95 22.53
N THR A 42 -26.99 7.97 23.38
CA THR A 42 -27.14 8.32 24.80
C THR A 42 -26.37 9.60 25.07
N PRO A 43 -26.71 10.38 26.12
CA PRO A 43 -25.97 11.60 26.43
C PRO A 43 -24.47 11.30 26.57
N ASN A 44 -23.64 11.90 25.71
CA ASN A 44 -22.19 11.73 25.66
C ASN A 44 -21.69 10.33 25.25
N ALA A 45 -22.51 9.50 24.59
CA ALA A 45 -22.04 8.27 23.97
C ALA A 45 -22.85 7.90 22.73
N VAL A 46 -22.13 7.51 21.67
CA VAL A 46 -22.67 7.21 20.35
C VAL A 46 -22.03 5.93 19.84
N TYR A 47 -22.85 5.04 19.30
CA TYR A 47 -22.40 3.80 18.66
C TYR A 47 -23.22 3.57 17.38
N ILE A 48 -22.53 3.21 16.30
CA ILE A 48 -23.13 2.86 15.00
C ILE A 48 -23.25 1.34 14.98
N SER A 49 -24.48 0.81 15.05
CA SER A 49 -24.69 -0.63 15.26
C SER A 49 -24.53 -1.49 14.02
N ASP A 50 -24.68 -0.91 12.82
CA ASP A 50 -24.82 -1.64 11.57
C ASP A 50 -23.62 -1.40 10.62
N VAL A 51 -22.43 -1.11 11.17
CA VAL A 51 -21.19 -1.03 10.38
C VAL A 51 -20.79 -2.44 9.94
N PRO A 52 -20.72 -2.72 8.62
CA PRO A 52 -20.32 -4.04 8.13
C PRO A 52 -18.86 -4.30 8.49
N TYR A 53 -18.59 -5.49 9.02
CA TYR A 53 -17.21 -5.90 9.28
C TYR A 53 -16.57 -6.48 8.02
N VAL A 54 -15.42 -5.93 7.64
CA VAL A 54 -14.61 -6.37 6.52
C VAL A 54 -13.27 -6.91 7.05
N TRP A 55 -13.00 -8.18 6.82
CA TRP A 55 -11.70 -8.77 7.16
C TRP A 55 -10.70 -8.45 6.04
N GLN A 56 -9.44 -8.12 6.35
CA GLN A 56 -8.49 -7.73 5.30
C GLN A 56 -7.95 -8.89 4.47
N GLU A 57 -8.21 -10.14 4.88
CA GLU A 57 -7.85 -11.43 4.22
C GLU A 57 -6.33 -11.71 4.10
N VAL A 58 -5.55 -10.69 3.79
CA VAL A 58 -4.12 -10.70 3.52
C VAL A 58 -3.47 -9.53 4.26
N ASN A 59 -2.32 -9.78 4.88
CA ASN A 59 -1.55 -8.72 5.53
C ASN A 59 -1.21 -7.60 4.53
N GLY A 60 -1.49 -6.36 4.93
CA GLY A 60 -1.21 -5.14 4.16
C GLY A 60 -2.45 -4.49 3.53
N TYR A 61 -3.62 -5.12 3.63
CA TYR A 61 -4.89 -4.56 3.15
C TYR A 61 -5.73 -3.88 4.24
N CYS A 62 -5.18 -3.69 5.45
CA CYS A 62 -5.89 -3.11 6.59
C CYS A 62 -6.58 -1.77 6.29
N MET A 63 -5.93 -0.90 5.51
CA MET A 63 -6.51 0.40 5.13
C MET A 63 -7.66 0.22 4.14
N SER A 64 -7.49 -0.61 3.10
CA SER A 64 -8.56 -0.91 2.15
C SER A 64 -9.77 -1.54 2.84
N ALA A 65 -9.57 -2.49 3.74
CA ALA A 65 -10.65 -3.07 4.54
C ALA A 65 -11.34 -2.02 5.43
N SER A 66 -10.58 -1.15 6.10
CA SER A 66 -11.15 -0.08 6.93
C SER A 66 -11.97 0.91 6.09
N ILE A 67 -11.48 1.28 4.90
CA ILE A 67 -12.21 2.15 3.97
C ILE A 67 -13.47 1.46 3.47
N SER A 68 -13.41 0.17 3.14
CA SER A 68 -14.59 -0.60 2.73
C SER A 68 -15.70 -0.57 3.77
N MET A 69 -15.37 -0.71 5.07
CA MET A 69 -16.35 -0.55 6.15
C MET A 69 -16.99 0.86 6.15
N VAL A 70 -16.19 1.91 5.95
CA VAL A 70 -16.68 3.30 5.93
C VAL A 70 -17.57 3.53 4.71
N ILE A 71 -17.15 3.17 3.50
CA ILE A 71 -17.89 3.48 2.27
C ILE A 71 -19.20 2.68 2.17
N GLN A 72 -19.23 1.42 2.62
CA GLN A 72 -20.47 0.66 2.72
C GLN A 72 -21.42 1.30 3.74
N THR A 73 -20.89 1.85 4.84
CA THR A 73 -21.69 2.58 5.84
C THR A 73 -22.16 3.95 5.35
N ILE A 74 -21.62 4.52 4.27
CA ILE A 74 -22.20 5.75 3.69
C ILE A 74 -23.08 5.45 2.47
N GLY A 75 -23.33 4.17 2.19
CA GLY A 75 -24.26 3.70 1.16
C GLY A 75 -23.65 3.52 -0.22
N LEU A 76 -22.31 3.48 -0.35
CA LEU A 76 -21.69 3.05 -1.61
C LEU A 76 -21.82 1.53 -1.73
N ASP A 77 -22.33 1.08 -2.86
CA ASP A 77 -22.45 -0.34 -3.22
C ASP A 77 -21.10 -0.82 -3.77
N LEU A 78 -20.09 -0.83 -2.89
CA LEU A 78 -18.75 -1.32 -3.16
C LEU A 78 -18.35 -2.27 -2.04
N ASP A 79 -17.88 -3.45 -2.41
CA ASP A 79 -17.30 -4.38 -1.45
C ASP A 79 -15.80 -4.11 -1.21
N PHE A 80 -15.11 -5.07 -0.61
CA PHE A 80 -13.68 -4.97 -0.32
C PHE A 80 -12.82 -5.15 -1.58
N HIS A 81 -13.23 -6.04 -2.48
CA HIS A 81 -12.50 -6.43 -3.67
C HIS A 81 -12.64 -5.38 -4.78
N ASP A 82 -13.79 -4.70 -4.86
CA ASP A 82 -14.01 -3.53 -5.71
C ASP A 82 -12.96 -2.42 -5.51
N LEU A 83 -12.40 -2.31 -4.29
CA LEU A 83 -11.36 -1.33 -4.00
C LEU A 83 -10.04 -1.59 -4.74
N PHE A 84 -9.77 -2.83 -5.15
CA PHE A 84 -8.57 -3.13 -5.93
C PHE A 84 -8.64 -2.55 -7.34
N VAL A 85 -9.84 -2.49 -7.92
CA VAL A 85 -10.11 -1.85 -9.22
C VAL A 85 -10.17 -0.34 -9.05
N THR A 86 -11.07 0.14 -8.19
CA THR A 86 -11.44 1.56 -8.08
C THR A 86 -10.34 2.46 -7.54
N MET A 87 -9.38 1.89 -6.78
CA MET A 87 -8.15 2.58 -6.38
C MET A 87 -6.95 2.22 -7.28
N GLY A 88 -7.14 1.37 -8.30
CA GLY A 88 -6.11 0.86 -9.21
C GLY A 88 -5.00 0.06 -8.54
N THR A 89 -5.20 -0.39 -7.30
CA THR A 89 -4.17 -1.08 -6.52
C THR A 89 -3.96 -2.53 -6.95
N GLY A 90 -4.98 -3.19 -7.52
CA GLY A 90 -4.85 -4.51 -8.13
C GLY A 90 -4.01 -4.50 -9.42
N PHE A 91 -3.95 -3.36 -10.10
CA PHE A 91 -3.32 -3.18 -11.42
C PHE A 91 -2.05 -2.31 -11.35
N SER A 92 -1.47 -2.17 -10.16
CA SER A 92 -0.34 -1.29 -9.89
C SER A 92 0.77 -2.07 -9.19
N ALA A 93 2.02 -1.82 -9.55
CA ALA A 93 3.19 -2.41 -8.91
C ALA A 93 4.40 -1.50 -9.05
N MET A 94 5.39 -1.66 -8.16
CA MET A 94 6.63 -0.86 -8.19
C MET A 94 7.82 -1.71 -7.81
N TYR A 95 8.85 -1.70 -8.63
CA TYR A 95 10.15 -2.26 -8.25
C TYR A 95 11.17 -1.15 -7.97
N ILE A 96 11.87 -1.27 -6.85
CA ILE A 96 12.97 -0.39 -6.46
C ILE A 96 14.29 -1.13 -6.59
N GLY A 97 14.96 -0.93 -7.73
CA GLY A 97 16.22 -1.60 -8.11
C GLY A 97 17.47 -0.89 -7.60
N VAL A 98 17.54 -0.58 -6.30
CA VAL A 98 18.79 -0.11 -5.66
C VAL A 98 19.45 -1.24 -4.91
N ALA A 99 20.79 -1.25 -4.88
CA ALA A 99 21.59 -2.37 -4.38
C ALA A 99 21.20 -2.84 -2.98
N GLU A 100 20.76 -1.91 -2.12
CA GLU A 100 20.38 -2.14 -0.74
C GLU A 100 18.91 -2.54 -0.52
N THR A 101 18.03 -2.31 -1.49
CA THR A 101 16.59 -2.51 -1.33
C THR A 101 16.11 -3.68 -2.18
N ARG A 102 16.28 -3.65 -3.51
CA ARG A 102 15.81 -4.67 -4.47
C ARG A 102 14.46 -5.30 -4.06
N VAL A 103 13.43 -4.46 -3.93
CA VAL A 103 12.10 -4.86 -3.45
C VAL A 103 11.04 -4.50 -4.48
N LEU A 104 10.12 -5.43 -4.72
CA LEU A 104 8.85 -5.18 -5.39
C LEU A 104 7.81 -4.81 -4.34
N TYR A 105 7.10 -3.71 -4.53
CA TYR A 105 5.97 -3.30 -3.72
C TYR A 105 4.68 -3.52 -4.51
N PRO A 106 3.63 -4.08 -3.88
CA PRO A 106 2.32 -4.21 -4.50
C PRO A 106 1.60 -2.86 -4.52
N GLY A 107 0.62 -2.70 -5.42
CA GLY A 107 -0.15 -1.47 -5.63
C GLY A 107 -0.69 -0.83 -4.36
N VAL A 108 -1.23 -1.64 -3.46
CA VAL A 108 -1.79 -1.20 -2.16
C VAL A 108 -0.77 -0.51 -1.24
N MET A 109 0.53 -0.66 -1.49
CA MET A 109 1.60 -0.04 -0.70
C MET A 109 2.21 1.19 -1.39
N ILE A 110 1.76 1.52 -2.60
CA ILE A 110 2.38 2.56 -3.43
C ILE A 110 1.50 3.80 -3.42
N THR A 111 2.08 4.92 -2.98
CA THR A 111 1.49 6.26 -3.08
C THR A 111 0.03 6.35 -2.62
N GLN A 112 -0.27 5.76 -1.47
CA GLN A 112 -1.64 5.69 -0.91
C GLN A 112 -2.44 6.98 -0.97
N PRO A 113 -1.86 8.15 -0.62
CA PRO A 113 -2.58 9.41 -0.74
C PRO A 113 -3.12 9.67 -2.16
N ALA A 114 -2.34 9.39 -3.21
CA ALA A 114 -2.71 9.71 -4.59
C ALA A 114 -3.89 8.88 -5.10
N TYR A 115 -3.94 7.58 -4.78
CA TYR A 115 -5.10 6.78 -5.18
C TYR A 115 -6.33 7.03 -4.30
N PHE A 116 -6.17 7.51 -3.06
CA PHE A 116 -7.31 8.01 -2.27
C PHE A 116 -7.91 9.26 -2.88
N ASP A 117 -7.07 10.21 -3.32
CA ASP A 117 -7.53 11.42 -3.99
C ASP A 117 -8.25 11.09 -5.30
N PHE A 118 -7.65 10.24 -6.14
CA PHE A 118 -8.29 9.75 -7.36
C PHE A 118 -9.65 9.08 -7.07
N PHE A 119 -9.70 8.12 -6.14
CA PHE A 119 -10.93 7.43 -5.76
C PHE A 119 -12.00 8.40 -5.22
N GLY A 120 -11.59 9.35 -4.38
CA GLY A 120 -12.48 10.38 -3.84
C GLY A 120 -13.07 11.25 -4.94
N ASN A 121 -12.26 11.70 -5.90
CA ASN A 121 -12.71 12.49 -7.05
C ASN A 121 -13.62 11.66 -7.98
N LEU A 122 -13.26 10.41 -8.24
CA LEU A 122 -14.01 9.50 -9.12
C LEU A 122 -15.43 9.23 -8.61
N TYR A 123 -15.59 9.02 -7.29
CA TYR A 123 -16.90 8.79 -6.66
C TYR A 123 -17.56 10.07 -6.11
N GLY A 124 -16.89 11.23 -6.26
CA GLY A 124 -17.32 12.51 -5.69
C GLY A 124 -17.52 12.45 -4.18
N LEU A 125 -16.60 11.83 -3.45
CA LEU A 125 -16.59 11.74 -1.99
C LEU A 125 -15.88 12.95 -1.38
N GLU A 126 -16.36 13.44 -0.24
CA GLU A 126 -15.60 14.40 0.57
C GLU A 126 -14.62 13.62 1.45
N MET A 127 -13.40 13.44 0.94
CA MET A 127 -12.30 12.79 1.66
C MET A 127 -11.41 13.84 2.33
N THR A 128 -11.22 13.73 3.64
CA THR A 128 -10.32 14.61 4.39
C THR A 128 -9.34 13.75 5.19
N SER A 129 -8.05 13.95 4.92
CA SER A 129 -6.97 13.37 5.71
C SER A 129 -6.58 14.31 6.84
N TYR A 130 -6.47 13.78 8.06
CA TYR A 130 -5.97 14.49 9.23
C TYR A 130 -4.65 13.87 9.66
N ILE A 131 -3.64 14.69 9.91
CA ILE A 131 -2.30 14.24 10.30
C ILE A 131 -1.74 15.19 11.34
N ASP A 132 -1.05 14.68 12.36
CA ASP A 132 -0.30 15.50 13.31
C ASP A 132 1.19 15.51 12.99
N SER A 133 1.66 16.58 12.34
CA SER A 133 3.08 16.74 11.97
C SER A 133 4.03 16.91 13.17
N ARG A 134 3.52 16.98 14.41
CA ARG A 134 4.35 16.99 15.62
C ARG A 134 4.90 15.61 15.96
N GLU A 135 4.18 14.56 15.58
CA GLU A 135 4.55 13.18 15.85
C GLU A 135 5.46 12.65 14.74
N PRO A 136 6.42 11.77 15.02
CA PRO A 136 7.39 11.34 14.01
C PRO A 136 6.74 10.69 12.78
N PHE A 137 5.78 9.79 12.97
CA PHE A 137 5.04 9.16 11.86
C PHE A 137 4.19 10.17 11.10
N GLY A 138 3.50 11.07 11.83
CA GLY A 138 2.69 12.11 11.21
C GLY A 138 3.53 13.14 10.44
N SER A 139 4.75 13.45 10.87
CA SER A 139 5.67 14.31 10.12
C SER A 139 6.07 13.70 8.77
N GLU A 140 6.31 12.39 8.72
CA GLU A 140 6.60 11.68 7.48
C GLU A 140 5.36 11.58 6.59
N GLY A 141 4.19 11.32 7.17
CA GLY A 141 2.91 11.37 6.48
C GLY A 141 2.66 12.74 5.82
N ALA A 142 2.76 13.83 6.60
CA ALA A 142 2.62 15.20 6.12
C ALA A 142 3.58 15.52 4.97
N TYR A 143 4.85 15.09 5.08
CA TYR A 143 5.83 15.23 4.00
C TYR A 143 5.40 14.51 2.71
N ASN A 144 4.82 13.32 2.81
CA ASN A 144 4.32 12.59 1.64
C ASN A 144 3.11 13.30 1.01
N PHE A 145 2.16 13.78 1.80
CA PHE A 145 1.03 14.56 1.28
C PHE A 145 1.49 15.84 0.57
N ASP A 146 2.38 16.63 1.21
CA ASP A 146 2.97 17.84 0.61
C ASP A 146 3.68 17.53 -0.73
N ARG A 147 4.33 16.36 -0.84
CA ARG A 147 5.07 15.93 -2.04
C ARG A 147 4.15 15.59 -3.21
N HIS A 148 2.96 15.07 -2.92
CA HIS A 148 1.97 14.69 -3.92
C HIS A 148 0.96 15.82 -4.21
N ASP A 149 1.16 17.00 -3.62
CA ASP A 149 0.22 18.15 -3.71
C ASP A 149 -1.21 17.78 -3.27
N ILE A 150 -1.33 16.92 -2.26
CA ILE A 150 -2.62 16.46 -1.73
C ILE A 150 -2.92 17.23 -0.45
N ASP A 151 -4.12 17.82 -0.40
CA ASP A 151 -4.59 18.57 0.74
C ASP A 151 -4.82 17.66 1.97
N TYR A 152 -4.42 18.16 3.14
CA TYR A 152 -4.69 17.53 4.44
C TYR A 152 -4.79 18.58 5.54
N VAL A 153 -5.40 18.18 6.66
CA VAL A 153 -5.49 19.01 7.86
C VAL A 153 -4.36 18.65 8.83
N ASP A 154 -3.35 19.52 8.93
CA ASP A 154 -2.32 19.39 9.96
C ASP A 154 -2.86 19.79 11.35
N LEU A 155 -3.05 18.79 12.22
CA LEU A 155 -3.56 18.95 13.59
C LEU A 155 -2.63 19.80 14.47
N ARG A 156 -1.35 19.95 14.09
CA ARG A 156 -0.44 20.89 14.74
C ARG A 156 -0.94 22.33 14.70
N ASN A 157 -1.58 22.72 13.60
CA ASN A 157 -2.01 24.09 13.32
C ASN A 157 -3.54 24.26 13.43
N SER A 158 -4.26 23.19 13.78
CA SER A 158 -5.71 23.16 13.90
C SER A 158 -6.19 23.48 15.31
N THR A 159 -7.41 24.00 15.41
CA THR A 159 -8.15 24.09 16.68
C THR A 159 -8.95 22.82 17.00
N VAL A 160 -9.04 21.89 16.05
CA VAL A 160 -9.74 20.61 16.19
C VAL A 160 -8.82 19.61 16.90
N SER A 161 -9.29 18.99 17.97
CA SER A 161 -8.56 17.88 18.61
C SER A 161 -8.87 16.54 17.93
N PRO A 162 -8.00 15.53 18.01
CA PRO A 162 -8.27 14.20 17.44
C PRO A 162 -9.61 13.60 17.88
N PHE A 163 -9.97 13.76 19.17
CA PHE A 163 -11.24 13.27 19.69
C PHE A 163 -12.45 14.09 19.20
N ASP A 164 -12.27 15.34 18.77
CA ASP A 164 -13.36 16.10 18.16
C ASP A 164 -13.74 15.52 16.80
N ILE A 165 -12.75 15.03 16.03
CA ILE A 165 -12.97 14.35 14.75
C ILE A 165 -13.83 13.10 14.97
N ILE A 166 -13.48 12.26 15.95
CA ILE A 166 -14.27 11.08 16.31
C ILE A 166 -15.70 11.46 16.66
N ARG A 167 -15.89 12.48 17.52
CA ARG A 167 -17.23 12.90 17.91
C ARG A 167 -18.03 13.38 16.72
N GLU A 168 -17.41 14.17 15.84
CA GLU A 168 -18.05 14.72 14.66
C GLU A 168 -18.52 13.63 13.70
N THR A 169 -17.63 12.70 13.31
CA THR A 169 -17.97 11.65 12.33
C THR A 169 -18.96 10.65 12.90
N ILE A 170 -18.70 10.13 14.10
CA ILE A 170 -19.54 9.11 14.72
C ILE A 170 -20.93 9.67 15.05
N SER A 171 -21.03 10.92 15.51
CA SER A 171 -22.33 11.56 15.75
C SER A 171 -23.12 11.82 14.47
N ALA A 172 -22.43 11.96 13.34
CA ALA A 172 -23.05 12.04 12.02
C ALA A 172 -23.45 10.66 11.47
N GLY A 173 -23.16 9.57 12.19
CA GLY A 173 -23.45 8.20 11.75
C GLY A 173 -22.41 7.63 10.80
N VAL A 174 -21.22 8.22 10.71
CA VAL A 174 -20.15 7.82 9.80
C VAL A 174 -18.95 7.28 10.58
N PRO A 175 -18.53 6.01 10.36
CA PRO A 175 -17.32 5.46 10.97
C PRO A 175 -16.07 6.21 10.55
N LEU A 176 -14.99 6.10 11.33
CA LEU A 176 -13.72 6.76 11.03
C LEU A 176 -12.61 5.73 10.85
N ALA A 177 -11.98 5.71 9.67
CA ALA A 177 -10.76 4.94 9.45
C ALA A 177 -9.55 5.70 10.02
N VAL A 178 -8.72 5.02 10.82
CA VAL A 178 -7.53 5.62 11.45
C VAL A 178 -6.33 4.69 11.33
N ALA A 179 -5.13 5.27 11.22
CA ALA A 179 -3.90 4.51 11.40
C ALA A 179 -3.54 4.43 12.88
N VAL A 180 -3.01 3.30 13.32
CA VAL A 180 -2.70 2.98 14.70
C VAL A 180 -1.40 2.19 14.83
N ASP A 181 -0.74 2.31 15.97
CA ASP A 181 0.38 1.45 16.34
C ASP A 181 -0.13 0.11 16.89
N PRO A 182 0.04 -1.02 16.16
CA PRO A 182 -0.46 -2.32 16.59
C PRO A 182 0.17 -2.83 17.90
N TYR A 183 1.33 -2.29 18.31
CA TYR A 183 1.95 -2.65 19.58
C TYR A 183 1.01 -2.44 20.78
N TYR A 184 0.18 -1.40 20.73
CA TYR A 184 -0.73 -1.03 21.82
C TYR A 184 -2.15 -1.62 21.68
N LEU A 185 -2.46 -2.35 20.60
CA LEU A 185 -3.78 -2.93 20.38
C LEU A 185 -4.03 -4.14 21.28
N PRO A 186 -5.21 -4.28 21.90
CA PRO A 186 -5.46 -5.33 22.88
C PRO A 186 -5.50 -6.78 22.36
N PRO A 187 -5.91 -7.09 21.10
CA PRO A 187 -5.98 -8.48 20.65
C PRO A 187 -4.64 -9.22 20.75
N GLU A 188 -4.70 -10.51 21.10
CA GLU A 188 -3.53 -11.39 21.23
C GLU A 188 -2.81 -11.59 19.88
N ASP A 189 -3.48 -11.36 18.75
CA ASP A 189 -2.92 -11.33 17.40
C ASP A 189 -1.66 -10.46 17.28
N TYR A 190 -1.56 -9.41 18.10
CA TYR A 190 -0.45 -8.47 18.11
C TYR A 190 0.66 -8.80 19.13
N ASP A 191 0.56 -9.94 19.83
CA ASP A 191 1.58 -10.35 20.81
C ASP A 191 2.96 -10.56 20.18
N GLY A 192 3.01 -11.02 18.93
CA GLY A 192 4.27 -11.13 18.19
C GLY A 192 4.96 -9.77 18.01
N ILE A 193 4.20 -8.71 17.72
CA ILE A 193 4.73 -7.34 17.59
C ILE A 193 5.23 -6.84 18.94
N ARG A 194 4.46 -7.06 20.01
CA ARG A 194 4.86 -6.71 21.39
C ARG A 194 6.13 -7.43 21.83
N GLN A 195 6.29 -8.69 21.43
CA GLN A 195 7.40 -9.53 21.85
C GLN A 195 8.68 -9.25 21.04
N TYR A 196 8.56 -8.96 19.74
CA TYR A 196 9.71 -8.99 18.82
C TYR A 196 10.02 -7.67 18.11
N ALA A 197 9.05 -6.78 17.90
CA ALA A 197 9.25 -5.53 17.16
C ALA A 197 9.34 -4.30 18.08
N GLY A 198 8.40 -4.16 19.02
CA GLY A 198 8.25 -2.97 19.85
C GLY A 198 7.32 -1.91 19.23
N PRO A 199 7.24 -0.71 19.83
CA PRO A 199 6.38 0.37 19.35
C PRO A 199 6.76 0.90 17.97
N LEU A 200 5.78 1.48 17.28
CA LEU A 200 5.94 2.10 15.96
C LEU A 200 7.01 3.19 15.99
N GLU A 201 7.98 3.08 15.09
CA GLU A 201 8.96 4.13 14.81
C GLU A 201 8.42 5.10 13.74
N ALA A 202 9.05 6.25 13.56
CA ALA A 202 8.64 7.31 12.63
C ALA A 202 8.33 6.83 11.20
N ASN A 203 8.96 5.73 10.80
CA ASN A 203 8.81 5.17 9.48
C ASN A 203 8.48 3.66 9.50
N GLY A 204 7.93 3.20 10.61
CA GLY A 204 7.40 1.84 10.67
C GLY A 204 6.14 1.70 9.83
N ILE A 205 5.60 0.49 9.82
CA ILE A 205 4.33 0.19 9.16
C ILE A 205 3.24 0.27 10.22
N ALA A 206 2.37 1.27 10.09
CA ALA A 206 1.17 1.37 10.93
C ALA A 206 0.12 0.33 10.49
N HIS A 207 -0.85 0.06 11.36
CA HIS A 207 -2.03 -0.73 11.06
C HIS A 207 -3.25 0.20 10.92
N ALA A 208 -4.27 -0.20 10.18
CA ALA A 208 -5.51 0.59 10.06
C ALA A 208 -6.68 -0.13 10.73
N ILE A 209 -7.51 0.64 11.43
CA ILE A 209 -8.73 0.18 12.10
C ILE A 209 -9.89 1.15 11.84
N THR A 210 -11.12 0.70 12.10
CA THR A 210 -12.32 1.52 11.99
C THR A 210 -12.91 1.81 13.36
N ILE A 211 -13.07 3.09 13.70
CA ILE A 211 -13.80 3.53 14.89
C ILE A 211 -15.28 3.58 14.56
N VAL A 212 -16.09 2.94 15.39
CA VAL A 212 -17.56 2.81 15.20
C VAL A 212 -18.38 3.37 16.36
N GLY A 213 -17.70 3.86 17.41
CA GLY A 213 -18.38 4.44 18.57
C GLY A 213 -17.44 5.11 19.56
N TYR A 214 -18.01 5.96 20.40
CA TYR A 214 -17.33 6.58 21.54
C TYR A 214 -18.26 6.71 22.74
N ASN A 215 -17.69 6.77 23.93
CA ASN A 215 -18.39 7.02 25.18
C ASN A 215 -17.56 7.93 26.09
N ASP A 216 -17.88 9.22 26.12
CA ASP A 216 -17.19 10.20 26.97
C ASP A 216 -17.54 10.04 28.46
N THR A 217 -18.58 9.27 28.81
CA THR A 217 -18.94 9.00 30.21
C THR A 217 -18.05 7.91 30.81
N SER A 218 -17.79 6.83 30.06
CA SER A 218 -16.85 5.76 30.47
C SER A 218 -15.42 5.97 29.97
N TYR A 219 -15.19 6.97 29.11
CA TYR A 219 -13.91 7.25 28.44
C TYR A 219 -13.45 6.06 27.59
N GLU A 220 -14.31 5.59 26.68
CA GLU A 220 -14.11 4.39 25.87
C GLU A 220 -14.39 4.61 24.37
N ILE A 221 -13.59 3.99 23.50
CA ILE A 221 -13.77 3.94 22.05
C ILE A 221 -14.15 2.51 21.63
N HIS A 222 -15.07 2.38 20.67
CA HIS A 222 -15.47 1.11 20.06
C HIS A 222 -14.83 0.96 18.68
N ILE A 223 -14.19 -0.18 18.44
CA ILE A 223 -13.31 -0.42 17.28
C ILE A 223 -13.75 -1.70 16.57
N GLN A 224 -13.72 -1.68 15.24
CA GLN A 224 -13.65 -2.85 14.39
C GLN A 224 -12.25 -2.93 13.76
N ASP A 225 -11.57 -4.06 13.95
CA ASP A 225 -10.19 -4.27 13.54
C ASP A 225 -10.08 -5.33 12.43
N PRO A 226 -9.69 -4.95 11.20
CA PRO A 226 -9.58 -5.87 10.09
C PRO A 226 -8.32 -6.75 10.15
N GLY A 227 -7.37 -6.50 11.06
CA GLY A 227 -6.14 -7.28 11.24
C GLY A 227 -6.23 -8.44 12.21
N VAL A 228 -7.29 -8.49 13.00
CA VAL A 228 -7.58 -9.64 13.84
C VAL A 228 -7.87 -10.86 12.95
N GLY A 229 -7.20 -11.98 13.20
CA GLY A 229 -7.27 -13.19 12.39
C GLY A 229 -6.19 -13.34 11.32
N LEU A 230 -5.27 -12.39 11.18
CA LEU A 230 -4.14 -12.54 10.24
C LEU A 230 -3.03 -13.47 10.76
N TRP A 231 -2.84 -13.57 12.07
CA TRP A 231 -1.64 -14.15 12.66
C TRP A 231 -1.95 -15.21 13.74
N GLY A 232 -0.95 -16.02 14.05
CA GLY A 232 -0.96 -16.93 15.20
C GLY A 232 -1.87 -18.15 15.02
N ASP A 233 -2.17 -18.80 16.15
CA ASP A 233 -2.98 -20.03 16.20
C ASP A 233 -4.46 -19.80 15.85
N GLY A 234 -4.89 -18.54 15.86
CA GLY A 234 -6.23 -18.10 15.44
C GLY A 234 -6.26 -17.54 14.03
N CYS A 235 -5.34 -17.90 13.13
CA CYS A 235 -5.36 -17.40 11.77
C CYS A 235 -6.62 -17.83 10.99
N GLY A 236 -7.11 -16.95 10.13
CA GLY A 236 -8.37 -17.09 9.39
C GLY A 236 -9.43 -16.08 9.85
N TYR A 237 -10.57 -16.08 9.15
CA TYR A 237 -11.66 -15.16 9.45
C TYR A 237 -12.11 -15.28 10.91
N PRO A 238 -12.12 -14.16 11.69
CA PRO A 238 -12.38 -14.20 13.13
C PRO A 238 -13.88 -14.32 13.47
N GLU A 239 -14.48 -15.49 13.26
CA GLU A 239 -15.90 -15.78 13.58
C GLU A 239 -16.26 -15.60 15.06
N ASP A 240 -15.27 -15.59 15.94
CA ASP A 240 -15.41 -15.45 17.40
C ASP A 240 -15.63 -14.00 17.87
N GLY A 241 -15.62 -13.03 16.96
CA GLY A 241 -16.02 -11.64 17.25
C GLY A 241 -14.94 -10.76 17.89
N ARG A 242 -13.74 -11.29 18.12
CA ARG A 242 -12.59 -10.55 18.71
C ARG A 242 -12.10 -9.37 17.88
N TRP A 243 -12.52 -9.26 16.62
CA TRP A 243 -12.30 -8.10 15.77
C TRP A 243 -13.08 -6.86 16.25
N ASN A 244 -14.14 -7.04 17.05
CA ASN A 244 -14.91 -5.96 17.65
C ASN A 244 -14.58 -5.83 19.13
N TYR A 245 -13.97 -4.73 19.52
CA TYR A 245 -13.58 -4.52 20.92
C TYR A 245 -13.65 -3.06 21.34
N THR A 246 -13.48 -2.84 22.65
CA THR A 246 -13.52 -1.52 23.28
C THR A 246 -12.19 -1.22 23.94
N MET A 247 -11.71 0.01 23.79
CA MET A 247 -10.47 0.50 24.41
C MET A 247 -10.75 1.72 25.28
N SER A 248 -9.94 1.92 26.32
CA SER A 248 -9.95 3.18 27.06
C SER A 248 -9.40 4.32 26.19
N TYR A 249 -9.87 5.56 26.39
CA TYR A 249 -9.33 6.73 25.70
C TYR A 249 -7.82 6.87 25.88
N VAL A 250 -7.29 6.50 27.05
CA VAL A 250 -5.86 6.62 27.35
C VAL A 250 -5.02 5.64 26.52
N ASP A 251 -5.49 4.40 26.37
CA ASP A 251 -4.77 3.40 25.59
C ASP A 251 -4.93 3.67 24.09
N PHE A 252 -6.13 4.08 23.66
CA PHE A 252 -6.38 4.46 22.28
C PHE A 252 -5.57 5.71 21.87
N ASP A 253 -5.50 6.74 22.73
CA ASP A 253 -4.71 7.96 22.50
C ASP A 253 -3.23 7.62 22.22
N ARG A 254 -2.63 6.73 23.00
CA ARG A 254 -1.25 6.26 22.74
C ARG A 254 -1.12 5.54 21.40
N THR A 255 -2.07 4.65 21.12
CA THR A 255 -2.09 3.84 19.91
C THR A 255 -2.16 4.73 18.66
N TRP A 256 -3.01 5.76 18.70
CA TRP A 256 -3.24 6.67 17.58
C TRP A 256 -2.17 7.76 17.48
N GLN A 257 -1.71 8.31 18.60
CA GLN A 257 -0.62 9.29 18.66
C GLN A 257 0.66 8.76 18.03
N SER A 258 1.02 7.50 18.33
CA SER A 258 2.21 6.86 17.75
C SER A 258 2.15 6.80 16.22
N ALA A 259 0.96 6.69 15.64
CA ALA A 259 0.69 6.77 14.20
C ALA A 259 0.37 8.19 13.72
N GLY A 260 0.77 9.22 14.48
CA GLY A 260 0.63 10.62 14.12
C GLY A 260 -0.81 11.12 14.01
N TYR A 261 -1.74 10.51 14.76
CA TYR A 261 -3.17 10.79 14.69
C TYR A 261 -3.72 10.75 13.26
N TYR A 262 -3.14 9.91 12.39
CA TYR A 262 -3.61 9.79 11.00
C TYR A 262 -5.07 9.33 11.01
N ALA A 263 -5.94 10.14 10.41
CA ALA A 263 -7.35 9.82 10.21
C ALA A 263 -7.74 10.06 8.75
N LEU A 264 -8.59 9.18 8.21
CA LEU A 264 -9.24 9.39 6.93
C LEU A 264 -10.74 9.49 7.17
N LYS A 265 -11.27 10.71 7.09
CA LYS A 265 -12.71 11.00 7.12
C LYS A 265 -13.24 10.93 5.70
N ILE A 266 -14.30 10.15 5.49
CA ILE A 266 -14.95 10.00 4.19
C ILE A 266 -16.44 10.30 4.38
N MET A 267 -16.95 11.33 3.71
CA MET A 267 -18.36 11.70 3.74
C MET A 267 -18.96 11.63 2.33
N PRO A 268 -20.29 11.42 2.20
CA PRO A 268 -20.98 11.57 0.92
C PRO A 268 -20.74 12.96 0.34
N GLY A 269 -20.46 13.04 -0.97
CA GLY A 269 -20.30 14.30 -1.69
C GLY A 269 -21.22 14.43 -2.90
N THR A 270 -20.66 14.77 -4.05
CA THR A 270 -21.38 15.12 -5.29
C THR A 270 -21.70 13.94 -6.22
N GLY A 271 -21.36 12.72 -5.80
CA GLY A 271 -21.56 11.52 -6.62
C GLY A 271 -20.52 11.30 -7.70
N PRO A 272 -20.58 10.14 -8.38
CA PRO A 272 -19.59 9.74 -9.37
C PRO A 272 -19.38 10.77 -10.46
N SER A 273 -18.15 10.84 -10.97
CA SER A 273 -17.80 11.72 -12.08
C SER A 273 -18.62 11.38 -13.34
N ALA A 274 -18.82 12.38 -14.21
CA ALA A 274 -19.62 12.18 -15.42
C ALA A 274 -18.93 11.28 -16.47
N ASP A 275 -17.61 11.17 -16.37
CA ASP A 275 -16.65 10.44 -17.19
C ASP A 275 -16.06 9.23 -16.44
N PHE A 276 -16.81 8.67 -15.49
CA PHE A 276 -16.35 7.63 -14.56
C PHE A 276 -15.61 6.47 -15.24
N GLU A 277 -16.23 5.85 -16.24
CA GLU A 277 -15.67 4.65 -16.90
C GLU A 277 -14.41 4.98 -17.72
N GLU A 278 -14.41 6.13 -18.40
CA GLU A 278 -13.26 6.63 -19.16
C GLU A 278 -12.09 6.96 -18.23
N SER A 279 -12.35 7.73 -17.16
CA SER A 279 -11.33 8.14 -16.17
C SER A 279 -10.73 6.95 -15.42
N LEU A 280 -11.55 6.00 -14.99
CA LEU A 280 -11.08 4.79 -14.33
C LEU A 280 -10.29 3.90 -15.32
N GLY A 281 -10.82 3.73 -16.53
CA GLY A 281 -10.17 2.96 -17.58
C GLY A 281 -8.78 3.48 -17.93
N GLU A 282 -8.64 4.78 -18.21
CA GLU A 282 -7.36 5.45 -18.48
C GLU A 282 -6.38 5.28 -17.30
N PHE A 283 -6.87 5.50 -16.08
CA PHE A 283 -6.05 5.32 -14.88
C PHE A 283 -5.52 3.89 -14.75
N LEU A 284 -6.35 2.87 -15.01
CA LEU A 284 -5.93 1.46 -14.96
C LEU A 284 -4.91 1.12 -16.06
N ILE A 285 -5.10 1.61 -17.29
CA ILE A 285 -4.16 1.45 -18.40
C ILE A 285 -2.79 2.01 -18.02
N ASP A 286 -2.74 3.23 -17.50
CA ASP A 286 -1.50 3.86 -17.08
C ASP A 286 -0.83 3.11 -15.93
N ARG A 287 -1.61 2.59 -14.97
CA ARG A 287 -1.09 1.78 -13.86
C ARG A 287 -0.46 0.49 -14.35
N LEU A 288 -1.12 -0.21 -15.28
CA LEU A 288 -0.61 -1.44 -15.92
C LEU A 288 0.69 -1.18 -16.70
N ARG A 289 0.68 -0.16 -17.58
CA ARG A 289 1.85 0.21 -18.41
C ARG A 289 3.01 0.75 -17.57
N GLY A 290 2.70 1.32 -16.42
CA GLY A 290 3.67 1.98 -15.55
C GLY A 290 4.00 3.39 -16.03
N ASP A 291 3.00 4.17 -16.43
CA ASP A 291 3.21 5.59 -16.68
C ASP A 291 3.73 6.27 -15.40
N ARG A 292 4.92 6.84 -15.46
CA ARG A 292 5.59 7.42 -14.28
C ARG A 292 4.85 8.62 -13.70
N SER A 293 4.10 9.36 -14.51
CA SER A 293 3.34 10.52 -14.05
C SER A 293 2.22 10.10 -13.08
N GLN A 294 1.52 9.00 -13.36
CA GLN A 294 0.47 8.48 -12.47
C GLN A 294 0.98 7.90 -11.15
N TYR A 295 2.26 7.52 -11.09
CA TYR A 295 2.88 7.04 -9.86
C TYR A 295 3.58 8.17 -9.10
N PHE A 296 4.27 9.06 -9.81
CA PHE A 296 5.19 10.04 -9.24
C PHE A 296 5.28 11.32 -10.07
N GLU A 297 4.16 12.02 -10.24
CA GLU A 297 4.16 13.34 -10.87
C GLU A 297 5.23 14.26 -10.24
N GLY A 298 6.00 14.93 -11.09
CA GLY A 298 7.14 15.78 -10.73
C GLY A 298 8.44 15.05 -10.36
N LEU A 299 8.43 13.72 -10.39
CA LEU A 299 9.49 12.84 -9.86
C LEU A 299 9.81 11.69 -10.83
N GLU A 300 9.40 11.82 -12.08
CA GLU A 300 9.47 10.80 -13.14
C GLU A 300 10.92 10.42 -13.51
N ASN A 301 11.89 11.24 -13.09
CA ASN A 301 13.31 11.08 -13.39
C ASN A 301 14.06 10.13 -12.44
N PHE A 302 13.39 9.48 -11.48
CA PHE A 302 14.05 8.49 -10.63
C PHE A 302 14.31 7.18 -11.40
N PHE A 303 15.54 7.04 -11.92
CA PHE A 303 15.97 5.91 -12.76
C PHE A 303 15.90 4.53 -12.11
N TYR A 304 15.77 4.44 -10.79
CA TYR A 304 15.71 3.18 -10.05
C TYR A 304 14.29 2.71 -9.72
N LEU A 305 13.27 3.48 -10.14
CA LEU A 305 11.85 3.14 -9.97
C LEU A 305 11.31 2.54 -11.28
N SER A 306 10.72 1.36 -11.16
CA SER A 306 10.11 0.64 -12.28
C SER A 306 8.63 0.36 -11.97
N PRO A 307 7.71 1.26 -12.36
CA PRO A 307 6.26 1.07 -12.17
C PRO A 307 5.63 0.06 -13.14
N GLY A 308 4.42 -0.41 -12.79
CA GLY A 308 3.57 -1.24 -13.65
C GLY A 308 4.26 -2.51 -14.12
N LYS A 309 4.11 -2.86 -15.40
CA LYS A 309 4.80 -4.00 -16.03
C LYS A 309 6.32 -3.97 -15.83
N SER A 310 6.91 -2.77 -15.74
CA SER A 310 8.36 -2.62 -15.56
C SER A 310 8.79 -3.06 -14.16
N ALA A 311 7.89 -3.15 -13.18
CA ALA A 311 8.19 -3.68 -11.86
C ALA A 311 8.65 -5.15 -11.94
N PHE A 312 7.89 -5.99 -12.65
CA PHE A 312 8.20 -7.41 -12.79
C PHE A 312 9.44 -7.62 -13.67
N SER A 313 9.54 -6.90 -14.79
CA SER A 313 10.74 -6.93 -15.64
C SER A 313 11.98 -6.46 -14.87
N GLY A 314 11.86 -5.42 -14.04
CA GLY A 314 12.94 -4.90 -13.22
C GLY A 314 13.44 -5.91 -12.19
N LEU A 315 12.52 -6.55 -11.47
CA LEU A 315 12.85 -7.65 -10.55
C LEU A 315 13.53 -8.80 -11.31
N ALA A 316 13.01 -9.21 -12.47
CA ALA A 316 13.59 -10.29 -13.28
C ALA A 316 15.01 -9.98 -13.77
N LEU A 317 15.31 -8.71 -14.08
CA LEU A 317 16.64 -8.27 -14.49
C LEU A 317 17.64 -8.30 -13.33
N ASP A 318 17.18 -8.13 -12.09
CA ASP A 318 18.01 -8.15 -10.89
C ASP A 318 18.18 -9.53 -10.25
N LEU A 319 17.48 -10.56 -10.73
CA LEU A 319 17.68 -11.96 -10.33
C LEU A 319 18.88 -12.62 -11.04
N THR A 320 20.03 -11.96 -10.98
CA THR A 320 21.30 -12.47 -11.54
C THR A 320 22.31 -12.73 -10.43
N VAL A 321 23.32 -13.57 -10.72
CA VAL A 321 24.44 -13.85 -9.79
C VAL A 321 25.04 -12.55 -9.26
N ASP A 322 25.35 -11.61 -10.16
CA ASP A 322 26.03 -10.36 -9.79
C ASP A 322 25.14 -9.48 -8.89
N CYS A 323 23.85 -9.31 -9.24
CA CYS A 323 22.93 -8.47 -8.47
C CYS A 323 22.61 -9.09 -7.10
N ILE A 324 22.32 -10.38 -7.03
CA ILE A 324 22.04 -11.07 -5.75
C ILE A 324 23.29 -11.05 -4.85
N ALA A 325 24.47 -11.30 -5.42
CA ALA A 325 25.70 -11.24 -4.64
C ALA A 325 25.98 -9.81 -4.14
N ASP A 326 25.73 -8.79 -4.96
CA ASP A 326 25.86 -7.38 -4.57
C ASP A 326 24.88 -7.00 -3.45
N TYR A 327 23.64 -7.48 -3.49
CA TYR A 327 22.66 -7.34 -2.41
C TYR A 327 23.21 -7.93 -1.10
N ALA A 328 23.56 -9.21 -1.11
CA ALA A 328 24.04 -9.90 0.08
C ALA A 328 25.35 -9.30 0.65
N ARG A 329 26.18 -8.67 -0.18
CA ARG A 329 27.40 -7.97 0.26
C ARG A 329 27.13 -6.63 0.95
N HIS A 330 26.01 -5.96 0.68
CA HIS A 330 25.63 -4.72 1.37
C HIS A 330 25.29 -4.97 2.85
N PHE A 331 24.76 -6.15 3.16
CA PHE A 331 24.47 -6.58 4.53
C PHE A 331 25.71 -7.11 5.26
N ARG A 332 26.79 -6.31 5.33
CA ARG A 332 28.06 -6.67 6.01
C ARG A 332 27.91 -7.11 7.48
N GLU A 333 26.79 -6.75 8.10
CA GLU A 333 26.51 -6.96 9.51
C GLU A 333 25.45 -8.03 9.81
N VAL A 334 24.76 -8.54 8.78
CA VAL A 334 23.77 -9.64 8.84
C VAL A 334 24.43 -10.89 8.25
N ASP A 335 23.99 -12.07 8.67
CA ASP A 335 24.44 -13.30 8.02
C ASP A 335 23.89 -13.34 6.58
N LYS A 336 24.70 -13.83 5.63
CA LYS A 336 24.35 -13.68 4.20
C LYS A 336 23.25 -14.64 3.79
N ASP A 337 23.20 -15.81 4.39
CA ASP A 337 22.09 -16.76 4.33
C ASP A 337 20.78 -16.12 4.81
N ASP A 338 20.79 -15.41 5.96
CA ASP A 338 19.62 -14.67 6.43
C ASP A 338 19.18 -13.59 5.42
N ALA A 339 20.14 -12.89 4.79
CA ALA A 339 19.84 -11.90 3.76
C ALA A 339 19.23 -12.54 2.50
N LEU A 340 19.73 -13.69 2.06
CA LEU A 340 19.19 -14.45 0.91
C LEU A 340 17.77 -14.95 1.20
N LEU A 341 17.54 -15.54 2.37
CA LEU A 341 16.21 -15.97 2.82
C LEU A 341 15.24 -14.79 2.92
N SER A 342 15.70 -13.65 3.43
CA SER A 342 14.89 -12.44 3.53
C SER A 342 14.51 -11.90 2.15
N LEU A 343 15.43 -11.91 1.18
CA LEU A 343 15.15 -11.49 -0.19
C LEU A 343 14.07 -12.39 -0.82
N GLY A 344 14.25 -13.71 -0.78
CA GLY A 344 13.26 -14.66 -1.29
C GLY A 344 11.90 -14.52 -0.61
N HIS A 345 11.87 -14.48 0.73
CA HIS A 345 10.64 -14.30 1.49
C HIS A 345 9.90 -13.00 1.15
N THR A 346 10.63 -11.89 1.11
CA THR A 346 10.04 -10.56 0.89
C THR A 346 9.50 -10.43 -0.54
N SER A 347 10.24 -10.93 -1.54
CA SER A 347 9.78 -10.97 -2.92
C SER A 347 8.51 -11.82 -3.06
N GLU A 348 8.46 -12.99 -2.45
CA GLU A 348 7.27 -13.86 -2.48
C GLU A 348 6.07 -13.23 -1.78
N MET A 349 6.27 -12.65 -0.59
CA MET A 349 5.22 -12.00 0.17
C MET A 349 4.56 -10.88 -0.66
N PHE A 350 5.36 -10.00 -1.24
CA PHE A 350 4.84 -8.89 -2.04
C PHE A 350 4.25 -9.33 -3.39
N LEU A 351 4.80 -10.35 -4.04
CA LEU A 351 4.17 -10.95 -5.22
C LEU A 351 2.82 -11.59 -4.87
N THR A 352 2.72 -12.25 -3.72
CA THR A 352 1.46 -12.87 -3.26
C THR A 352 0.42 -11.80 -2.96
N MET A 353 0.82 -10.70 -2.30
CA MET A 353 -0.07 -9.55 -2.12
C MET A 353 -0.49 -8.93 -3.45
N GLN A 354 0.41 -8.83 -4.45
CA GLN A 354 0.01 -8.31 -5.75
C GLN A 354 -0.96 -9.26 -6.46
N TYR A 355 -0.71 -10.57 -6.39
CA TYR A 355 -1.55 -11.59 -7.01
C TYR A 355 -2.98 -11.54 -6.48
N HIS A 356 -3.18 -11.47 -5.17
CA HIS A 356 -4.53 -11.37 -4.59
C HIS A 356 -5.26 -10.09 -5.03
N GLY A 357 -4.57 -8.95 -5.04
CA GLY A 357 -5.17 -7.69 -5.47
C GLY A 357 -5.55 -7.73 -6.95
N TYR A 358 -4.69 -8.31 -7.78
CA TYR A 358 -4.92 -8.47 -9.22
C TYR A 358 -6.06 -9.44 -9.52
N LEU A 359 -6.04 -10.64 -8.92
CA LEU A 359 -7.08 -11.66 -9.09
C LEU A 359 -8.46 -11.13 -8.71
N ASN A 360 -8.60 -10.60 -7.50
CA ASN A 360 -9.89 -10.07 -7.03
C ASN A 360 -10.31 -8.83 -7.83
N GLY A 361 -9.35 -8.03 -8.33
CA GLY A 361 -9.65 -6.92 -9.23
C GLY A 361 -10.21 -7.39 -10.58
N LEU A 362 -9.68 -8.48 -11.16
CA LEU A 362 -10.23 -9.06 -12.40
C LEU A 362 -11.64 -9.62 -12.20
N ASP A 363 -11.89 -10.22 -11.05
CA ASP A 363 -13.20 -10.80 -10.74
C ASP A 363 -14.32 -9.74 -10.65
N THR A 364 -13.99 -8.50 -10.29
CA THR A 364 -14.99 -7.43 -10.08
C THR A 364 -14.99 -6.33 -11.14
N ILE A 365 -13.94 -6.20 -11.96
CA ILE A 365 -13.81 -5.05 -12.88
C ILE A 365 -15.00 -4.89 -13.85
N GLN A 366 -15.61 -5.99 -14.30
CA GLN A 366 -16.78 -5.94 -15.18
C GLN A 366 -18.02 -5.35 -14.50
N ASP A 367 -18.17 -5.56 -13.19
CA ASP A 367 -19.28 -4.99 -12.41
C ASP A 367 -19.05 -3.48 -12.16
N ILE A 368 -17.78 -3.05 -12.09
CA ILE A 368 -17.38 -1.64 -11.93
C ILE A 368 -17.47 -0.84 -13.23
N LEU A 369 -17.20 -1.47 -14.39
CA LEU A 369 -17.29 -0.87 -15.72
C LEU A 369 -18.39 -1.53 -16.57
N PRO A 370 -19.66 -1.49 -16.15
CA PRO A 370 -20.75 -2.25 -16.78
C PRO A 370 -21.10 -1.77 -18.20
N GLY A 371 -20.68 -0.56 -18.59
CA GLY A 371 -20.87 0.01 -19.92
C GLY A 371 -19.83 -0.44 -20.95
N VAL A 372 -18.74 -1.08 -20.52
CA VAL A 372 -17.61 -1.50 -21.35
C VAL A 372 -17.59 -3.03 -21.46
N ASP A 373 -17.43 -3.56 -22.68
CA ASP A 373 -17.22 -5.00 -22.89
C ASP A 373 -15.76 -5.34 -22.60
N LEU A 374 -15.49 -5.89 -21.41
CA LEU A 374 -14.15 -6.21 -20.95
C LEU A 374 -13.72 -7.64 -21.26
N THR A 375 -14.45 -8.37 -22.12
CA THR A 375 -14.15 -9.78 -22.40
C THR A 375 -12.71 -9.96 -22.88
N GLU A 376 -12.26 -9.17 -23.86
CA GLU A 376 -10.89 -9.30 -24.40
C GLU A 376 -9.82 -8.83 -23.40
N PHE A 377 -10.13 -7.82 -22.59
CA PHE A 377 -9.27 -7.37 -21.49
C PHE A 377 -9.05 -8.48 -20.46
N ILE A 378 -10.15 -9.08 -19.96
CA ILE A 378 -10.10 -10.14 -18.94
C ILE A 378 -9.38 -11.36 -19.49
N ASP A 379 -9.71 -11.80 -20.72
CA ASP A 379 -9.04 -12.93 -21.38
C ASP A 379 -7.53 -12.71 -21.48
N ALA A 380 -7.09 -11.49 -21.86
CA ALA A 380 -5.67 -11.15 -21.91
C ALA A 380 -5.02 -11.10 -20.52
N ALA A 381 -5.71 -10.53 -19.53
CA ALA A 381 -5.21 -10.35 -18.18
C ALA A 381 -5.06 -11.68 -17.39
N GLU A 382 -5.99 -12.61 -17.57
CA GLU A 382 -5.99 -13.92 -16.90
C GLU A 382 -4.73 -14.76 -17.22
N ASP A 383 -4.08 -14.51 -18.36
CA ASP A 383 -2.83 -15.20 -18.75
C ASP A 383 -1.69 -14.96 -17.75
N ALA A 384 -1.74 -13.92 -16.91
CA ALA A 384 -0.76 -13.69 -15.85
C ALA A 384 -0.97 -14.61 -14.63
N LEU A 385 -2.19 -15.07 -14.37
CA LEU A 385 -2.54 -15.80 -13.14
C LEU A 385 -1.72 -17.09 -12.96
N PRO A 386 -1.53 -17.96 -13.98
CA PRO A 386 -0.70 -19.15 -13.84
C PRO A 386 0.77 -18.82 -13.51
N HIS A 387 1.27 -17.66 -13.95
CA HIS A 387 2.63 -17.24 -13.63
C HIS A 387 2.75 -16.72 -12.19
N TYR A 388 1.74 -16.02 -11.68
CA TYR A 388 1.67 -15.68 -10.26
C TYR A 388 1.58 -16.90 -9.36
N GLU A 389 0.73 -17.87 -9.70
CA GLU A 389 0.52 -19.09 -8.88
C GLU A 389 1.81 -19.88 -8.66
N VAL A 390 2.74 -19.86 -9.60
CA VAL A 390 4.06 -20.51 -9.46
C VAL A 390 4.99 -19.76 -8.49
N LEU A 391 4.84 -18.44 -8.38
CA LEU A 391 5.74 -17.56 -7.63
C LEU A 391 5.21 -17.14 -6.25
N THR A 392 3.98 -17.52 -5.89
CA THR A 392 3.27 -16.96 -4.73
C THR A 392 2.79 -18.02 -3.75
N SER A 393 2.59 -17.62 -2.49
CA SER A 393 2.01 -18.48 -1.45
C SER A 393 1.44 -17.68 -0.28
N ASN A 394 0.23 -18.02 0.14
CA ASN A 394 -0.44 -17.42 1.30
C ASN A 394 0.35 -17.61 2.61
N GLU A 395 1.18 -18.66 2.68
CA GLU A 395 2.07 -18.91 3.82
C GLU A 395 3.10 -17.78 4.01
N SER A 396 3.36 -17.00 2.97
CA SER A 396 4.35 -15.92 2.94
C SER A 396 3.84 -14.62 3.48
N ILE A 397 2.53 -14.42 3.41
CA ILE A 397 1.83 -13.30 4.01
C ILE A 397 1.55 -13.56 5.48
N ASN A 398 1.26 -14.81 5.88
CA ASN A 398 0.74 -15.13 7.23
C ASN A 398 1.82 -15.54 8.24
N ARG A 399 3.10 -15.57 7.86
CA ARG A 399 4.19 -16.03 8.74
C ARG A 399 5.46 -15.20 8.62
N LEU A 400 6.05 -14.86 9.77
CA LEU A 400 7.36 -14.23 9.86
C LEU A 400 8.47 -15.16 9.32
N VAL A 401 9.54 -14.55 8.81
CA VAL A 401 10.73 -15.22 8.25
C VAL A 401 11.25 -16.33 9.20
N GLY A 402 11.47 -17.53 8.66
CA GLY A 402 12.17 -18.63 9.34
C GLY A 402 11.32 -19.69 10.04
N ALA A 403 9.99 -19.68 9.88
CA ALA A 403 9.12 -20.56 10.65
C ALA A 403 8.80 -21.94 10.04
N ASN A 404 8.85 -22.16 8.72
CA ASN A 404 8.58 -23.47 8.08
C ASN A 404 9.11 -23.55 6.64
N PHE A 405 9.36 -24.77 6.15
CA PHE A 405 9.58 -25.06 4.73
C PHE A 405 8.37 -24.61 3.89
N ARG A 406 8.64 -23.93 2.77
CA ARG A 406 7.64 -23.59 1.75
C ARG A 406 8.09 -24.21 0.44
N ASP A 407 7.14 -24.77 -0.30
CA ASP A 407 7.39 -25.48 -1.55
C ASP A 407 6.89 -24.64 -2.73
N THR A 408 7.50 -23.47 -2.89
CA THR A 408 7.26 -22.53 -4.00
C THR A 408 8.55 -22.34 -4.77
N LEU A 409 8.46 -22.15 -6.08
CA LEU A 409 9.64 -21.98 -6.92
C LEU A 409 10.54 -20.85 -6.40
N LEU A 410 9.95 -19.72 -6.02
CA LEU A 410 10.68 -18.54 -5.59
C LEU A 410 11.37 -18.74 -4.23
N PHE A 411 10.63 -19.06 -3.17
CA PHE A 411 11.24 -19.24 -1.85
C PHE A 411 12.20 -20.42 -1.80
N SER A 412 11.84 -21.58 -2.37
CA SER A 412 12.71 -22.76 -2.34
C SER A 412 14.03 -22.53 -3.08
N THR A 413 14.04 -21.78 -4.19
CA THR A 413 15.29 -21.41 -4.88
C THR A 413 16.21 -20.58 -3.97
N PHE A 414 15.68 -19.58 -3.26
CA PHE A 414 16.48 -18.75 -2.34
C PHE A 414 16.90 -19.51 -1.07
N GLU A 415 16.06 -20.41 -0.57
CA GLU A 415 16.39 -21.32 0.52
C GLU A 415 17.55 -22.24 0.14
N ASP A 416 17.50 -22.85 -1.05
CA ASP A 416 18.56 -23.72 -1.55
C ASP A 416 19.88 -22.97 -1.73
N ILE A 417 19.86 -21.74 -2.28
CA ILE A 417 21.05 -20.88 -2.38
C ILE A 417 21.64 -20.59 -0.99
N ALA A 418 20.79 -20.29 -0.01
CA ALA A 418 21.22 -20.01 1.35
C ALA A 418 21.86 -21.26 2.00
N VAL A 419 21.27 -22.44 1.81
CA VAL A 419 21.79 -23.73 2.33
C VAL A 419 23.13 -24.10 1.66
N ASP A 420 23.25 -23.93 0.34
CA ASP A 420 24.51 -24.18 -0.37
C ASP A 420 25.59 -23.19 0.11
N PHE A 421 25.25 -21.92 0.31
CA PHE A 421 26.17 -20.92 0.85
C PHE A 421 26.64 -21.24 2.28
N GLN A 422 25.73 -21.65 3.17
CA GLN A 422 26.10 -22.07 4.53
C GLN A 422 27.11 -23.23 4.52
N THR A 423 27.02 -24.11 3.51
CA THR A 423 27.88 -25.30 3.39
C THR A 423 29.21 -24.98 2.71
N SER A 424 29.19 -24.16 1.66
CA SER A 424 30.35 -23.90 0.79
C SER A 424 31.17 -22.69 1.22
N GLY A 425 30.52 -21.66 1.77
CA GLY A 425 31.08 -20.33 2.00
C GLY A 425 31.36 -19.52 0.72
N ASP A 426 31.00 -20.04 -0.45
CA ASP A 426 31.18 -19.42 -1.76
C ASP A 426 29.84 -18.86 -2.26
N LEU A 427 29.62 -17.56 -2.09
CA LEU A 427 28.33 -16.91 -2.39
C LEU A 427 28.01 -16.97 -3.88
N GLU A 428 28.95 -16.53 -4.72
CA GLU A 428 28.78 -16.50 -6.18
C GLU A 428 28.64 -17.92 -6.74
N GLY A 429 29.41 -18.88 -6.21
CA GLY A 429 29.26 -20.30 -6.57
C GLY A 429 27.88 -20.85 -6.20
N SER A 430 27.40 -20.54 -4.99
CA SER A 430 26.10 -21.00 -4.52
C SER A 430 24.95 -20.43 -5.36
N ILE A 431 24.98 -19.13 -5.67
CA ILE A 431 23.95 -18.54 -6.55
C ILE A 431 24.01 -19.15 -7.96
N SER A 432 25.22 -19.35 -8.50
CA SER A 432 25.41 -19.93 -9.84
C SER A 432 24.91 -21.38 -9.94
N ASN A 433 25.00 -22.16 -8.86
CA ASN A 433 24.52 -23.54 -8.82
C ASN A 433 22.99 -23.65 -8.95
N HIS A 434 22.27 -22.57 -8.65
CA HIS A 434 20.81 -22.48 -8.72
C HIS A 434 20.33 -21.56 -9.85
N GLN A 435 21.15 -21.34 -10.87
CA GLN A 435 20.81 -20.49 -12.02
C GLN A 435 19.55 -20.96 -12.76
N ASP A 436 19.32 -22.27 -12.87
CA ASP A 436 18.13 -22.81 -13.55
C ASP A 436 16.84 -22.36 -12.85
N GLY A 437 16.79 -22.39 -11.52
CA GLY A 437 15.65 -21.90 -10.74
C GLY A 437 15.47 -20.39 -10.86
N LEU A 438 16.56 -19.63 -10.82
CA LEU A 438 16.52 -18.18 -11.06
C LEU A 438 16.02 -17.85 -12.47
N ASP A 439 16.46 -18.58 -13.49
CA ASP A 439 16.01 -18.37 -14.88
C ASP A 439 14.54 -18.72 -15.07
N GLU A 440 14.04 -19.76 -14.40
CA GLU A 440 12.62 -20.09 -14.38
C GLU A 440 11.79 -18.97 -13.73
N ILE A 441 12.18 -18.49 -12.55
CA ILE A 441 11.53 -17.35 -11.88
C ILE A 441 11.49 -16.12 -12.80
N ARG A 442 12.62 -15.80 -13.42
CA ARG A 442 12.74 -14.66 -14.36
C ARG A 442 11.80 -14.81 -15.54
N SER A 443 11.67 -16.02 -16.09
CA SER A 443 10.74 -16.29 -17.18
C SER A 443 9.29 -16.00 -16.77
N HIS A 444 8.87 -16.40 -15.57
CA HIS A 444 7.53 -16.09 -15.06
C HIS A 444 7.32 -14.59 -14.86
N LEU A 445 8.31 -13.87 -14.31
CA LEU A 445 8.22 -12.42 -14.10
C LEU A 445 8.14 -11.63 -15.42
N PHE A 446 8.91 -12.03 -16.45
CA PHE A 446 8.80 -11.41 -17.77
C PHE A 446 7.45 -11.72 -18.43
N ALA A 447 6.92 -12.94 -18.28
CA ALA A 447 5.60 -13.27 -18.79
C ALA A 447 4.49 -12.42 -18.15
N ILE A 448 4.54 -12.20 -16.83
CA ILE A 448 3.61 -11.28 -16.15
C ILE A 448 3.70 -9.87 -16.72
N ALA A 449 4.92 -9.36 -16.96
CA ALA A 449 5.12 -8.03 -17.54
C ALA A 449 4.54 -7.92 -18.96
N ASP A 450 4.75 -8.93 -19.80
CA ASP A 450 4.22 -8.97 -21.17
C ASP A 450 2.69 -9.03 -21.16
N VAL A 451 2.10 -9.81 -20.25
CA VAL A 451 0.64 -9.90 -20.08
C VAL A 451 0.05 -8.57 -19.60
N TRP A 452 0.68 -7.89 -18.64
CA TRP A 452 0.19 -6.58 -18.18
C TRP A 452 0.15 -5.54 -19.30
N ASP A 453 1.11 -5.59 -20.23
CA ASP A 453 1.12 -4.73 -21.42
C ASP A 453 -0.03 -5.07 -22.38
N ALA A 454 -0.20 -6.36 -22.67
CA ALA A 454 -1.27 -6.84 -23.56
C ALA A 454 -2.67 -6.54 -22.98
N ALA A 455 -2.85 -6.68 -21.67
CA ALA A 455 -4.07 -6.32 -20.98
C ALA A 455 -4.32 -4.80 -21.07
N ALA A 456 -3.30 -3.96 -20.90
CA ALA A 456 -3.46 -2.51 -21.06
C ALA A 456 -3.91 -2.14 -22.49
N ASP A 457 -3.32 -2.77 -23.51
CA ASP A 457 -3.71 -2.56 -24.91
C ASP A 457 -5.17 -3.00 -25.17
N ALA A 458 -5.59 -4.14 -24.61
CA ALA A 458 -6.96 -4.64 -24.73
C ALA A 458 -7.98 -3.74 -23.99
N LEU A 459 -7.62 -3.18 -22.84
CA LEU A 459 -8.48 -2.22 -22.12
C LEU A 459 -8.62 -0.90 -22.90
N GLU A 460 -7.53 -0.41 -23.48
CA GLU A 460 -7.54 0.79 -24.32
C GLU A 460 -8.44 0.62 -25.54
N GLU A 461 -8.36 -0.54 -26.22
CA GLU A 461 -9.25 -0.88 -27.34
C GLU A 461 -10.72 -0.98 -26.90
N ALA A 462 -11.00 -1.61 -25.75
CA ALA A 462 -12.36 -1.77 -25.23
C ALA A 462 -13.04 -0.43 -24.90
N LEU A 463 -12.26 0.57 -24.47
CA LEU A 463 -12.75 1.90 -24.12
C LEU A 463 -12.97 2.82 -25.33
N ASP A 464 -12.58 2.40 -26.55
CA ASP A 464 -12.60 3.22 -27.77
C ASP A 464 -11.94 4.61 -27.56
N LEU A 465 -10.87 4.64 -26.77
CA LEU A 465 -10.12 5.85 -26.51
C LEU A 465 -9.54 6.35 -27.85
N PRO A 466 -9.61 7.66 -28.16
CA PRO A 466 -9.12 8.17 -29.42
C PRO A 466 -7.65 7.79 -29.61
N ASP A 467 -7.30 7.21 -30.78
CA ASP A 467 -5.92 6.93 -31.23
C ASP A 467 -4.97 8.16 -31.15
N ASP A 468 -5.50 9.35 -30.87
CA ASP A 468 -4.82 10.63 -30.78
C ASP A 468 -4.79 11.17 -29.33
N VAL A 469 -4.20 10.41 -28.41
CA VAL A 469 -3.46 11.01 -27.30
C VAL A 469 -2.00 10.64 -27.51
N GLU A 470 -1.24 11.52 -28.18
CA GLU A 470 0.21 11.55 -27.95
C GLU A 470 0.39 11.51 -26.43
N PRO A 471 1.18 10.57 -25.88
CA PRO A 471 1.32 10.45 -24.43
C PRO A 471 1.55 11.84 -23.85
N LEU A 472 0.65 12.25 -22.95
CA LEU A 472 0.68 13.51 -22.21
C LEU A 472 2.04 13.59 -21.49
N GLY A 473 3.09 14.01 -22.19
CA GLY A 473 4.45 13.88 -21.65
C GLY A 473 5.63 13.86 -22.62
N ASN A 474 5.47 14.04 -23.94
CA ASN A 474 6.64 14.27 -24.82
C ASN A 474 7.27 15.67 -24.68
N SER A 475 6.78 16.52 -23.76
CA SER A 475 7.59 17.62 -23.24
C SER A 475 8.59 17.07 -22.22
N MET A 476 9.62 16.39 -22.73
CA MET A 476 10.88 16.23 -22.02
C MET A 476 11.51 17.63 -21.88
N THR A 477 10.96 18.43 -20.97
CA THR A 477 11.63 19.62 -20.47
C THR A 477 12.76 19.06 -19.62
N VAL A 478 13.90 18.86 -20.25
CA VAL A 478 15.17 18.62 -19.59
C VAL A 478 15.49 19.88 -18.80
N VAL A 479 14.87 20.01 -17.62
CA VAL A 479 15.34 20.90 -16.58
C VAL A 479 16.59 20.22 -16.05
N ILE A 480 17.75 20.62 -16.59
CA ILE A 480 19.04 20.40 -15.93
C ILE A 480 19.01 21.29 -14.68
N GLY A 481 18.28 20.82 -13.68
CA GLY A 481 18.02 21.47 -12.41
C GLY A 481 18.89 20.84 -11.33
N GLY A 482 20.16 21.24 -11.30
CA GLY A 482 20.89 21.45 -10.06
C GLY A 482 20.99 20.32 -9.02
N SER A 483 21.14 19.05 -9.40
CA SER A 483 21.31 17.94 -8.43
C SER A 483 22.71 17.31 -8.41
N VAL A 484 23.76 18.12 -8.51
CA VAL A 484 25.17 17.69 -8.30
C VAL A 484 25.55 17.66 -6.81
N ILE A 485 24.69 18.15 -5.91
CA ILE A 485 25.02 18.32 -4.48
C ILE A 485 24.77 17.05 -3.64
N ILE A 486 23.83 16.18 -4.03
CA ILE A 486 23.56 14.92 -3.31
C ILE A 486 24.76 13.96 -3.41
N ILE A 487 25.43 13.92 -4.57
CA ILE A 487 26.64 13.08 -4.76
C ILE A 487 27.80 13.59 -3.90
N LEU A 488 27.97 14.91 -3.72
CA LEU A 488 29.02 15.46 -2.87
C LEU A 488 28.74 15.27 -1.38
N VAL A 489 27.47 15.26 -0.93
CA VAL A 489 27.11 15.04 0.48
C VAL A 489 27.21 13.56 0.85
N VAL A 490 26.79 12.63 -0.01
CA VAL A 490 26.98 11.18 0.19
C VAL A 490 28.47 10.84 0.20
N VAL A 491 29.27 11.38 -0.75
CA VAL A 491 30.72 11.18 -0.76
C VAL A 491 31.39 11.85 0.45
N PHE A 492 30.97 13.04 0.88
CA PHE A 492 31.58 13.74 2.02
C PHE A 492 31.23 13.10 3.38
N CYS A 493 30.00 12.61 3.58
CA CYS A 493 29.59 11.86 4.76
C CYS A 493 30.30 10.49 4.84
N LEU A 494 30.51 9.82 3.70
CA LEU A 494 31.24 8.55 3.64
C LEU A 494 32.76 8.72 3.78
N VAL A 495 33.36 9.80 3.26
CA VAL A 495 34.79 10.10 3.41
C VAL A 495 35.13 10.58 4.82
N ARG A 496 34.24 11.29 5.50
CA ARG A 496 34.47 11.75 6.89
C ARG A 496 34.33 10.63 7.93
N ARG A 497 33.62 9.54 7.62
CA ARG A 497 33.55 8.30 8.44
C ARG A 497 34.78 7.38 8.30
N ARG A 498 35.67 7.65 7.33
CA ARG A 498 36.93 6.91 7.12
C ARG A 498 38.16 7.56 7.80
N LYS A 499 37.98 8.65 8.54
CA LYS A 499 38.94 9.17 9.52
C LYS A 499 38.33 9.04 10.90
#